data_AF-A0AAX3LJR2-F1
#
_entry.id   AF-A0AAX3LJR2-F1
#
_cell.length_a   1.000
_cell.length_b   1.000
_cell.length_c   1.000
_cell.angle_alpha   90.00
_cell.angle_beta   90.00
_cell.angle_gamma   90.00
#
_symmetry.space_group_name_H-M   'P 1'
#
loop_
_entity.id
_entity.type
_entity.pdbx_description
1 polymer ?
#
loop_
_entity_poly.entity_id
_entity_poly.type
_entity_poly.pdbx_seq_one_letter_code
_entity_poly.pdbx_strand_id
1 'polypeptide(L)'
;MMKKAQAEHELETLLSKIENPKKALDDLETAQWHYMDLVGITSSGIFDSSTLEQERNESPHLLNVNDGLPVFDDDQCAEFMSSKHNLPLQLCMAYVWGHKW
;
A
#
# COMPACT_ATOMS: atom_id res chain seq x y z
N MET A 1 -12.28 -7.02 -11.93
CA MET A 1 -11.92 -7.57 -10.61
C MET A 1 -11.03 -8.78 -10.82
N MET A 2 -9.73 -8.63 -10.56
CA MET A 2 -8.80 -9.76 -10.52
C MET A 2 -9.21 -10.66 -9.34
N LYS A 3 -9.19 -12.00 -9.49
CA LYS A 3 -9.47 -12.91 -8.37
C LYS A 3 -8.24 -12.94 -7.47
N LYS A 4 -8.39 -12.91 -6.14
CA LYS A 4 -7.28 -12.94 -5.15
C LYS A 4 -6.13 -13.90 -5.51
N ALA A 5 -6.45 -15.14 -5.88
CA ALA A 5 -5.46 -16.15 -6.27
C ALA A 5 -4.63 -15.77 -7.52
N GLN A 6 -5.20 -14.97 -8.43
CA GLN A 6 -4.49 -14.44 -9.59
C GLN A 6 -3.51 -13.33 -9.19
N ALA A 7 -3.90 -12.45 -8.26
CA ALA A 7 -3.02 -11.40 -7.75
C ALA A 7 -1.85 -11.98 -6.93
N GLU A 8 -2.11 -13.00 -6.10
CA GLU A 8 -1.06 -13.74 -5.37
C GLU A 8 -0.07 -14.40 -6.34
N HIS A 9 -0.56 -15.07 -7.38
CA HIS A 9 0.31 -15.70 -8.39
C HIS A 9 1.13 -14.67 -9.18
N GLU A 10 0.53 -13.50 -9.48
CA GLU A 10 1.24 -12.41 -10.14
C GLU A 10 2.33 -11.82 -9.23
N LEU A 11 2.04 -11.62 -7.95
CA LEU A 11 3.02 -11.18 -6.96
C LEU A 11 4.19 -12.16 -6.87
N GLU A 12 3.93 -13.47 -6.76
CA GLU A 12 4.97 -14.51 -6.77
C GLU A 12 5.84 -14.44 -8.03
N THR A 13 5.19 -14.28 -9.20
CA THR A 13 5.87 -14.18 -10.49
C THR A 13 6.77 -12.94 -10.56
N LEU A 14 6.31 -11.80 -10.04
CA LEU A 14 7.10 -10.56 -10.01
C LEU A 14 8.28 -10.67 -9.03
N LEU A 15 8.04 -11.20 -7.82
CA LEU A 15 9.06 -11.41 -6.80
C LEU A 15 10.16 -12.36 -7.27
N SER A 16 9.82 -13.41 -8.02
CA SER A 16 10.80 -14.36 -8.57
C SER A 16 11.86 -13.73 -9.49
N LYS A 17 11.60 -12.52 -10.01
CA LYS A 17 12.48 -11.79 -10.93
C LYS A 17 13.35 -10.74 -10.22
N ILE A 18 13.14 -10.52 -8.92
CA ILE A 18 13.86 -9.54 -8.11
C ILE A 18 15.05 -10.23 -7.44
N GLU A 19 16.19 -9.55 -7.38
CA GLU A 19 17.43 -10.08 -6.81
C GLU A 19 17.29 -10.47 -5.33
N ASN A 20 16.50 -9.69 -4.56
CA ASN A 20 16.20 -9.97 -3.16
C ASN A 20 14.69 -9.92 -2.89
N PRO A 21 13.95 -11.02 -3.14
CA PRO A 21 12.50 -11.07 -2.99
C PRO A 21 12.04 -10.84 -1.55
N LYS A 22 12.84 -11.29 -0.58
CA LYS A 22 12.53 -11.09 0.85
C LYS A 22 12.55 -9.62 1.22
N LYS A 23 13.62 -8.90 0.82
CA LYS A 23 13.68 -7.45 1.05
C LYS A 23 12.52 -6.72 0.37
N ALA A 24 12.16 -7.12 -0.86
CA ALA A 24 11.04 -6.51 -1.57
C ALA A 24 9.70 -6.72 -0.83
N LEU A 25 9.50 -7.89 -0.19
CA LEU A 25 8.34 -8.13 0.68
C LEU A 25 8.38 -7.26 1.95
N ASP A 26 9.53 -7.14 2.61
CA ASP A 26 9.69 -6.30 3.79
C ASP A 26 9.42 -4.81 3.46
N ASP A 27 9.87 -4.34 2.28
CA ASP A 27 9.62 -2.99 1.77
C ASP A 27 8.12 -2.78 1.46
N LEU A 28 7.44 -3.78 0.87
CA LEU A 28 5.98 -3.74 0.64
C LEU A 28 5.19 -3.69 1.94
N GLU A 29 5.58 -4.48 2.94
CA GLU A 29 4.95 -4.49 4.27
C GLU A 29 5.13 -3.12 4.95
N THR A 30 6.32 -2.54 4.88
CA THR A 30 6.59 -1.19 5.39
C THR A 30 5.72 -0.13 4.69
N ALA A 31 5.55 -0.25 3.38
CA ALA A 31 4.69 0.64 2.61
C ALA A 31 3.20 0.50 3.00
N GLN A 32 2.77 -0.73 3.28
CA GLN A 32 1.45 -1.04 3.83
C GLN A 32 1.24 -0.38 5.20
N TRP A 33 2.19 -0.51 6.12
CA TRP A 33 2.12 0.14 7.44
C TRP A 33 2.02 1.67 7.32
N HIS A 34 2.76 2.26 6.36
CA HIS A 34 2.66 3.70 6.11
C HIS A 34 1.25 4.11 5.72
N TYR A 35 0.64 3.38 4.79
CA TYR A 35 -0.74 3.62 4.38
C TYR A 35 -1.71 3.47 5.56
N MET A 36 -1.60 2.41 6.36
CA MET A 36 -2.49 2.16 7.50
C MET A 36 -2.40 3.27 8.56
N ASP A 37 -1.21 3.82 8.81
CA ASP A 37 -1.03 4.98 9.69
C ASP A 37 -1.57 6.28 9.07
N LEU A 38 -1.43 6.45 7.76
CA LEU A 38 -1.97 7.60 7.02
C LEU A 38 -3.49 7.67 7.16
N VAL A 39 -4.19 6.55 7.00
CA VAL A 39 -5.66 6.46 7.08
C VAL A 39 -6.20 6.28 8.50
N GLY A 40 -5.31 6.16 9.50
CA GLY A 40 -5.70 6.01 10.90
C GLY A 40 -6.27 4.65 11.26
N ILE A 41 -6.01 3.61 10.45
CA ILE A 41 -6.29 2.20 10.82
C ILE A 41 -5.35 1.78 11.96
N THR A 42 -4.11 2.25 11.91
CA THR A 42 -3.10 2.00 12.95
C THR A 42 -2.48 3.29 13.46
N SER A 43 -1.77 3.18 14.57
CA SER A 43 -0.86 4.20 15.08
C SER A 43 0.45 3.52 15.45
N SER A 44 1.14 2.98 14.43
CA SER A 44 2.33 2.15 14.62
C SER A 44 3.50 2.91 15.27
N GLY A 45 3.53 4.24 15.08
CA GLY A 45 4.64 5.10 15.51
C GLY A 45 5.89 4.97 14.65
N ILE A 46 5.81 4.24 13.52
CA ILE A 46 6.90 4.11 12.55
C ILE A 46 7.06 5.41 11.75
N PHE A 47 5.95 6.10 11.47
CA PHE A 47 5.91 7.33 10.68
C PHE A 47 5.54 8.53 11.57
N ASP A 48 6.24 9.64 11.36
CA ASP A 48 6.04 10.86 12.14
C ASP A 48 4.65 11.48 11.86
N SER A 49 3.98 11.94 12.92
CA SER A 49 2.61 12.46 12.82
C SER A 49 2.50 13.71 11.95
N SER A 50 3.53 14.56 11.92
CA SER A 50 3.55 15.77 11.08
C SER A 50 3.69 15.42 9.60
N THR A 51 4.50 14.41 9.27
CA THR A 51 4.58 13.85 7.91
C THR A 51 3.24 13.28 7.48
N LEU A 52 2.61 12.45 8.31
CA LEU A 52 1.30 11.86 8.00
C LEU A 52 0.20 12.93 7.81
N GLU A 53 0.23 14.01 8.59
CA GLU A 53 -0.70 15.13 8.43
C GLU A 53 -0.46 15.89 7.11
N GLN A 54 0.80 16.15 6.76
CA GLN A 54 1.13 16.74 5.47
C GLN A 54 0.65 15.86 4.31
N GLU A 55 0.92 14.57 4.35
CA GLU A 55 0.55 13.64 3.28
C GLU A 55 -0.98 13.49 3.12
N ARG A 56 -1.72 13.54 4.23
CA ARG A 56 -3.20 13.62 4.20
C ARG A 56 -3.67 14.89 3.52
N ASN A 57 -3.06 16.04 3.83
CA ASN A 57 -3.41 17.32 3.22
C ASN A 57 -3.07 17.38 1.71
N GLU A 58 -2.00 16.70 1.30
CA GLU A 58 -1.59 16.56 -0.11
C GLU A 58 -2.48 15.59 -0.91
N SER A 59 -3.30 14.81 -0.22
CA SER A 59 -4.13 13.76 -0.81
C SER A 59 -5.63 14.07 -0.65
N PRO A 60 -6.18 15.09 -1.32
CA PRO A 60 -7.57 15.50 -1.16
C PRO A 60 -8.59 14.41 -1.58
N HIS A 61 -8.14 13.38 -2.30
CA HIS A 61 -8.95 12.23 -2.69
C HIS A 61 -9.11 11.15 -1.59
N LEU A 62 -8.40 11.26 -0.45
CA LEU A 62 -8.52 10.37 0.71
C LEU A 62 -9.89 10.41 1.43
N LEU A 63 -10.86 11.15 0.90
CA LEU A 63 -12.09 11.49 1.62
C LEU A 63 -13.28 10.57 1.34
N ASN A 64 -13.08 9.43 0.66
CA ASN A 64 -14.19 8.48 0.47
C ASN A 64 -14.37 7.59 1.71
N VAL A 65 -15.54 7.74 2.32
CA VAL A 65 -15.98 7.03 3.51
C VAL A 65 -16.30 5.58 3.12
N ASN A 66 -15.44 4.64 3.51
CA ASN A 66 -15.78 3.23 3.59
C ASN A 66 -15.89 2.87 5.07
N ASP A 67 -17.10 2.51 5.53
CA ASP A 67 -17.41 2.20 6.94
C ASP A 67 -16.95 3.24 7.98
N GLY A 68 -16.91 4.52 7.61
CA GLY A 68 -16.56 5.62 8.53
C GLY A 68 -15.08 5.99 8.58
N LEU A 69 -14.21 5.31 7.81
CA LEU A 69 -12.80 5.63 7.70
C LEU A 69 -12.44 6.20 6.31
N PRO A 70 -11.57 7.22 6.24
CA PRO A 70 -11.05 7.76 4.98
C PRO A 70 -10.06 6.77 4.38
N VAL A 71 -10.46 6.03 3.34
CA VAL A 71 -9.58 5.04 2.68
C VAL A 71 -9.40 5.36 1.21
N PHE A 72 -8.27 4.94 0.66
CA PHE A 72 -8.06 4.83 -0.78
C PHE A 72 -8.82 3.62 -1.33
N ASP A 73 -9.16 3.64 -2.62
CA ASP A 73 -9.39 2.38 -3.34
C ASP A 73 -8.07 1.62 -3.51
N ASP A 74 -8.15 0.35 -3.91
CA ASP A 74 -6.97 -0.52 -4.02
C ASP A 74 -5.90 0.05 -4.98
N ASP A 75 -6.33 0.74 -6.04
CA ASP A 75 -5.42 1.29 -7.06
C ASP A 75 -4.68 2.52 -6.51
N GLN A 76 -5.39 3.41 -5.82
CA GLN A 76 -4.82 4.56 -5.12
C GLN A 76 -3.91 4.15 -3.96
N CYS A 77 -4.23 3.06 -3.25
CA CYS A 77 -3.35 2.48 -2.24
C CYS A 77 -2.02 2.02 -2.87
N ALA A 78 -2.09 1.30 -4.00
CA ALA A 78 -0.91 0.87 -4.73
C ALA A 78 -0.08 2.04 -5.27
N GLU A 79 -0.71 3.11 -5.77
CA GLU A 79 -0.05 4.33 -6.21
C GLU A 79 0.65 5.06 -5.06
N PHE A 80 0.00 5.18 -3.90
CA PHE A 80 0.61 5.74 -2.70
C PHE A 80 1.85 4.95 -2.26
N MET A 81 1.73 3.62 -2.15
CA MET A 81 2.84 2.75 -1.78
C MET A 81 4.01 2.88 -2.77
N SER A 82 3.71 2.88 -4.06
CA SER A 82 4.71 3.03 -5.13
C SER A 82 5.43 4.37 -5.04
N SER A 83 4.68 5.47 -4.93
CA SER A 83 5.24 6.83 -4.92
C SER A 83 6.05 7.13 -3.65
N LYS A 84 5.59 6.71 -2.48
CA LYS A 84 6.23 7.06 -1.20
C LYS A 84 7.45 6.20 -0.88
N HIS A 85 7.45 4.95 -1.34
CA HIS A 85 8.52 3.99 -1.04
C HIS A 85 9.38 3.65 -2.25
N ASN A 86 9.17 4.32 -3.39
CA ASN A 86 9.89 4.09 -4.65
C ASN A 86 9.85 2.61 -5.08
N LEU A 87 8.66 2.02 -4.97
CA LEU A 87 8.41 0.61 -5.32
C LEU A 87 7.78 0.51 -6.73
N PRO A 88 8.04 -0.56 -7.50
CA PRO A 88 7.39 -0.75 -8.80
C PRO A 88 5.87 -0.83 -8.65
N LEU A 89 5.13 0.01 -9.38
CA LEU A 89 3.67 0.09 -9.27
C LEU A 89 2.97 -1.27 -9.47
N GLN A 90 3.39 -2.05 -10.46
CA GLN A 90 2.83 -3.38 -10.72
C GLN A 90 3.02 -4.35 -9.54
N LEU A 91 4.13 -4.20 -8.80
CA LEU A 91 4.39 -5.00 -7.60
C LEU A 91 3.45 -4.59 -6.47
N CYS A 92 3.25 -3.28 -6.27
CA CYS A 92 2.29 -2.76 -5.29
C CYS A 92 0.85 -3.17 -5.62
N MET A 93 0.43 -3.09 -6.89
CA MET A 93 -0.92 -3.51 -7.32
C MET A 93 -1.17 -5.00 -7.06
N ALA A 94 -0.23 -5.87 -7.45
CA ALA A 94 -0.34 -7.31 -7.19
C ALA A 94 -0.40 -7.62 -5.67
N TYR A 95 0.38 -6.88 -4.88
CA TYR A 95 0.38 -7.01 -3.42
C TYR A 95 -0.96 -6.58 -2.80
N VAL A 96 -1.46 -5.38 -3.14
CA VAL A 96 -2.70 -4.82 -2.60
C VAL A 96 -3.91 -5.65 -3.03
N TRP A 97 -4.01 -6.08 -4.30
CA TRP A 97 -5.13 -6.90 -4.77
C TRP A 97 -5.10 -8.35 -4.25
N GLY A 98 -3.93 -8.84 -3.84
CA GLY A 98 -3.75 -10.16 -3.21
C GLY A 98 -4.13 -10.16 -1.72
N HIS A 99 -4.04 -9.02 -1.05
CA HIS A 99 -4.41 -8.86 0.36
C HIS A 99 -5.80 -8.23 0.46
N LYS A 100 -6.76 -8.94 1.04
CA LYS A 100 -8.01 -8.31 1.46
C LYS A 100 -7.82 -7.74 2.86
N TRP A 101 -8.15 -6.45 2.99
CA TRP A 101 -8.05 -5.64 4.19
C TRP A 101 -9.40 -5.59 4.90
#